data_AF-A0A932L0Q6-F1
#
_entry.id   AF-A0A932L0Q6-F1
#
_cell.length_a   1.000
_cell.length_b   1.000
_cell.length_c   1.000
_cell.angle_alpha   90.00
_cell.angle_beta   90.00
_cell.angle_gamma   90.00
#
_symmetry.space_group_name_H-M   'P 1'
#
loop_
_entity.id
_entity.type
_entity.pdbx_description
1 polymer ?
#
loop_
_entity_poly.entity_id
_entity_poly.type
_entity_poly.pdbx_seq_one_letter_code
_entity_poly.pdbx_strand_id
1 'polypeptide(L)' 'MNGSLIEIIGKAIAAARQLGLDCTEERDAARAVLLASDLSLSPGVARVLVDQLYPLVNCPQAA' A
#
# COMPACT_ATOMS: atom_id res chain seq x y z
N MET A 1 19.02 -3.11 -0.16
CA MET A 1 18.13 -2.25 -0.97
C MET A 1 16.87 -2.02 -0.16
N ASN A 2 16.89 -1.04 0.74
CA ASN A 2 15.74 -0.70 1.57
C ASN A 2 14.97 0.40 0.84
N GLY A 3 14.06 0.01 -0.07
CA GLY A 3 13.11 0.97 -0.63
C GLY A 3 12.31 1.59 0.50
N SER A 4 12.01 2.89 0.40
CA SER A 4 11.17 3.53 1.41
C SER A 4 9.83 2.77 1.50
N LEU A 5 9.28 2.62 2.70
CA LEU A 5 7.99 1.94 2.94
C LEU A 5 6.88 2.44 1.99
N ILE A 6 6.96 3.73 1.67
CA ILE A 6 6.10 4.44 0.70
C ILE A 6 6.27 3.90 -0.72
N GLU A 7 7.49 3.60 -1.17
CA GLU A 7 7.74 3.02 -2.49
C GLU A 7 7.22 1.59 -2.62
N ILE A 8 7.38 0.78 -1.56
CA ILE A 8 6.90 -0.61 -1.53
C ILE A 8 5.38 -0.62 -1.64
N ILE A 9 4.71 0.16 -0.79
CA ILE A 9 3.25 0.31 -0.80
C ILE A 9 2.78 0.90 -2.14
N GLY A 10 3.46 1.93 -2.64
CA GLY A 10 3.08 2.57 -3.90
C GLY A 10 3.19 1.65 -5.11
N LYS A 11 4.24 0.81 -5.18
CA LYS A 11 4.38 -0.22 -6.24
C LYS A 11 3.29 -1.27 -6.15
N ALA A 12 2.92 -1.71 -4.94
CA ALA A 12 1.84 -2.68 -4.74
C ALA A 12 0.49 -2.13 -5.20
N ILE A 13 0.16 -0.88 -4.83
CA ILE A 13 -1.08 -0.20 -5.25
C ILE A 13 -1.09 -0.01 -6.78
N ALA A 14 0.02 0.44 -7.37
CA ALA A 14 0.12 0.63 -8.82
C ALA A 14 -0.04 -0.68 -9.59
N ALA A 15 0.52 -1.79 -9.09
CA ALA A 15 0.34 -3.11 -9.69
C ALA A 15 -1.10 -3.60 -9.57
N ALA A 16 -1.73 -3.46 -8.39
CA ALA A 16 -3.13 -3.80 -8.18
C ALA A 16 -4.07 -3.03 -9.13
N ARG A 17 -3.79 -1.74 -9.34
CA ARG A 17 -4.53 -0.90 -10.28
C ARG A 17 -4.44 -1.37 -11.72
N GLN A 18 -3.25 -1.77 -12.17
CA GLN A 18 -3.07 -2.28 -13.53
C GLN A 18 -3.90 -3.55 -13.80
N LEU A 19 -4.30 -4.25 -12.74
CA LEU A 19 -5.17 -5.42 -12.80
C LEU A 19 -6.65 -5.07 -12.72
N GLY A 20 -7.00 -3.78 -12.60
CA GLY A 20 -8.40 -3.32 -12.50
C GLY A 20 -9.04 -3.56 -11.14
N LEU A 21 -8.23 -3.76 -10.09
CA LEU A 21 -8.72 -3.99 -8.73
C LEU A 21 -9.31 -2.72 -8.12
N ASP A 22 -10.30 -2.88 -7.26
CA ASP A 22 -10.96 -1.77 -6.58
C ASP A 22 -10.10 -1.19 -5.42
N CYS A 23 -10.54 -0.06 -4.86
CA CYS A 23 -9.79 0.62 -3.80
C CYS A 23 -9.62 -0.20 -2.52
N THR A 24 -10.50 -1.18 -2.27
CA THR A 24 -10.40 -2.10 -1.12
C THR A 24 -9.34 -3.15 -1.41
N GLU A 25 -9.40 -3.75 -2.60
CA GLU A 25 -8.44 -4.73 -3.10
C GLU A 25 -7.03 -4.15 -3.23
N GLU A 26 -6.88 -2.90 -3.69
CA GLU A 26 -5.60 -2.18 -3.73
C GLU A 26 -4.98 -2.04 -2.33
N ARG A 27 -5.78 -1.74 -1.31
CA ARG A 27 -5.31 -1.62 0.09
C ARG A 27 -4.92 -2.98 0.66
N ASP A 28 -5.69 -4.02 0.37
CA ASP A 28 -5.37 -5.38 0.83
C ASP A 28 -4.09 -5.91 0.16
N ALA A 29 -3.90 -5.63 -1.13
CA ALA A 29 -2.64 -5.93 -1.82
C ALA A 29 -1.45 -5.19 -1.19
N ALA A 30 -1.59 -3.90 -0.89
CA ALA A 30 -0.56 -3.12 -0.21
C ALA A 30 -0.21 -3.68 1.17
N ARG A 31 -1.20 -4.11 1.95
CA ARG A 31 -0.99 -4.75 3.27
C ARG A 31 -0.25 -6.07 3.15
N ALA A 32 -0.64 -6.92 2.20
CA ALA A 32 -0.01 -8.21 1.97
C ALA A 32 1.47 -8.04 1.59
N VAL A 33 1.77 -7.10 0.69
CA VAL A 33 3.15 -6.79 0.30
C VAL A 33 3.95 -6.20 1.47
N LEU A 34 3.32 -5.35 2.28
CA LEU A 34 3.99 -4.75 3.44
C LEU A 34 4.36 -5.80 4.50
N LEU A 35 3.44 -6.69 4.84
CA LEU A 35 3.69 -7.80 5.77
C LEU A 35 4.72 -8.80 5.24
N ALA A 36 4.74 -9.04 3.92
CA ALA A 36 5.76 -9.87 3.29
C ALA A 36 7.14 -9.21 3.27
N SER A 37 7.19 -7.87 3.23
CA SER A 37 8.43 -7.09 3.20
C SER A 37 9.05 -6.90 4.58
N ASP A 38 8.23 -6.85 5.63
CA ASP A 38 8.67 -6.70 7.02
C ASP A 38 7.86 -7.62 7.94
N LEU A 39 8.46 -8.74 8.30
CA LEU A 39 7.87 -9.76 9.17
C LEU A 39 7.76 -9.32 10.65
N SER A 40 8.38 -8.20 11.02
CA SER A 40 8.27 -7.63 12.37
C SER A 40 7.02 -6.75 12.52
N LEU A 41 6.40 -6.34 11.41
CA LEU A 41 5.16 -5.58 11.42
C LEU A 41 3.98 -6.49 11.81
N SER A 42 3.23 -6.07 12.81
CA SER A 42 1.95 -6.71 13.11
C SER A 42 0.91 -6.38 12.02
N PRO A 43 -0.05 -7.29 11.75
CA PRO A 43 -1.14 -7.02 10.82
C PRO A 43 -1.92 -5.74 11.13
N GLY A 44 -2.08 -5.41 12.41
CA GLY A 44 -2.74 -4.18 12.86
C GLY A 44 -1.96 -2.91 12.48
N VAL A 45 -0.64 -2.92 12.66
CA VAL A 45 0.22 -1.79 12.30
C VAL A 45 0.31 -1.64 10.78
N ALA A 46 0.45 -2.74 10.04
CA ALA A 46 0.43 -2.73 8.58
C ALA A 46 -0.87 -2.11 8.03
N ARG A 47 -2.01 -2.41 8.67
CA ARG A 47 -3.30 -1.80 8.34
C ARG A 47 -3.28 -0.28 8.51
N VAL A 48 -2.84 0.21 9.67
CA VAL A 48 -2.77 1.66 9.95
C VAL A 48 -1.85 2.36 8.96
N LEU A 49 -0.69 1.77 8.65
CA LEU A 49 0.27 2.35 7.71
C LEU A 49 -0.31 2.47 6.31
N VAL A 50 -0.95 1.41 5.80
CA VAL A 50 -1.59 1.45 4.48
C VAL A 50 -2.74 2.46 4.45
N ASP A 51 -3.59 2.51 5.48
CA ASP A 51 -4.73 3.44 5.53
C ASP A 51 -4.26 4.92 5.54
N GLN A 52 -3.13 5.21 6.20
CA GLN A 52 -2.54 6.55 6.25
C GLN A 52 -1.78 6.94 4.97
N LEU A 53 -1.13 5.98 4.32
CA LEU A 53 -0.30 6.23 3.14
C LEU A 53 -1.11 6.18 1.85
N TYR A 54 -2.16 5.37 1.78
CA TYR A 54 -2.99 5.20 0.59
C TYR A 54 -3.53 6.53 0.03
N PRO A 55 -4.04 7.48 0.82
CA PRO A 55 -4.43 8.80 0.32
C PRO A 55 -3.28 9.61 -0.29
N LEU A 56 -2.04 9.41 0.15
CA LEU A 56 -0.86 10.11 -0.38
C LEU A 56 -0.43 9.54 -1.73
N VAL A 57 -0.64 8.24 -1.95
CA VAL A 57 -0.34 7.58 -3.23
C VAL A 57 -1.51 7.66 -4.20
N ASN A 58 -2.73 7.73 -3.68
CA ASN A 58 -3.97 7.70 -4.45
C ASN A 58 -4.74 9.03 -4.44
N CYS A 59 -4.09 10.16 -4.16
CA CYS A 59 -4.72 11.47 -4.36
C CYS A 59 -4.80 11.75 -5.87
N PRO A 60 -5.99 11.86 -6.51
CA PRO A 60 -6.13 12.87 -7.55
C PRO A 60 -6.07 14.21 -6.82
N GLN A 61 -5.01 14.97 -7.05
CA GLN A 61 -4.92 16.35 -6.56
C GLN A 61 -6.18 17.08 -7.03
N ALA A 62 -7.11 17.33 -6.10
CA ALA A 62 -8.23 18.21 -6.34
C ALA A 62 -7.66 19.59 -6.71
N ALA A 63 -8.26 20.19 -7.74
CA ALA A 63 -7.91 21.44 -8.39
C ALA A 63 -7.51 22.58 -7.42
#